data_AF-A0A5J6N4B7-F1
#
_entry.id   AF-A0A5J6N4B7-F1
#
_cell.length_a   1.000
_cell.length_b   1.000
_cell.length_c   1.000
_cell.angle_alpha   90.00
_cell.angle_beta   90.00
_cell.angle_gamma   90.00
#
_symmetry.space_group_name_H-M   'P 1'
#
loop_
_entity.id
_entity.type
_entity.pdbx_description
1 polymer ?
#
loop_
_entity_poly.entity_id
_entity_poly.type
_entity_poly.pdbx_seq_one_letter_code
_entity_poly.pdbx_strand_id
1 'polypeptide(L)'
;MTEPVRIAIARADGGVSIMTIAGIEGDVSAVVAAEIEKWQSTSPVKAIGHWPIPDSAIPADRSFRDAWAQEGNAITVDMTRARSIQLGRIRAARDAKLKALDLPFLRAVETGDSARQAEIAGEKQRLRDLPAATDLSKAATPEALKALWPTELT
;
A
#
# COMPACT_ATOMS: atom_id res chain seq x y z
N MET A 1 -9.50 5.69 -33.34
CA MET A 1 -9.30 6.05 -31.92
C MET A 1 -7.80 6.02 -31.68
N THR A 2 -7.20 7.13 -31.29
CA THR A 2 -5.78 7.22 -30.92
C THR A 2 -5.53 6.39 -29.66
N GLU A 3 -4.38 5.71 -29.60
CA GLU A 3 -4.00 4.93 -28.42
C GLU A 3 -3.90 5.83 -27.18
N PRO A 4 -4.32 5.33 -26.01
CA PRO A 4 -4.25 6.11 -24.78
C PRO A 4 -2.79 6.38 -24.42
N VAL A 5 -2.48 7.62 -24.03
CA VAL A 5 -1.15 8.00 -23.56
C VAL A 5 -1.13 7.90 -22.04
N ARG A 6 -0.11 7.23 -21.51
CA ARG A 6 0.16 7.19 -20.07
C ARG A 6 1.25 8.18 -19.72
N ILE A 7 0.98 8.96 -18.68
CA ILE A 7 1.91 9.92 -18.11
C ILE A 7 2.12 9.55 -16.65
N ALA A 8 3.37 9.39 -16.26
CA ALA A 8 3.74 9.34 -14.85
C ALA A 8 3.98 10.77 -14.35
N ILE A 9 3.46 11.08 -13.17
CA ILE A 9 3.51 12.38 -12.52
C ILE A 9 4.35 12.23 -11.25
N ALA A 10 5.48 12.92 -11.20
CA ALA A 10 6.28 13.08 -9.99
C ALA A 10 5.58 14.06 -9.06
N ARG A 11 5.38 13.68 -7.81
CA ARG A 11 4.72 14.51 -6.80
C ARG A 11 5.72 15.14 -5.85
N ALA A 12 5.37 16.30 -5.30
CA ALA A 12 6.18 17.03 -4.32
C ALA A 12 6.47 16.25 -3.03
N ASP A 13 5.64 15.26 -2.69
CA ASP A 13 5.85 14.37 -1.55
C ASP A 13 6.77 13.18 -1.88
N GLY A 14 7.39 13.15 -3.06
CA GLY A 14 8.27 12.06 -3.53
C GLY A 14 7.51 10.84 -4.08
N GLY A 15 6.18 10.87 -4.13
CA GLY A 15 5.37 9.81 -4.73
C GLY A 15 5.24 9.92 -6.24
N VAL A 16 4.73 8.86 -6.88
CA VAL A 16 4.38 8.86 -8.32
C VAL A 16 2.89 8.56 -8.51
N SER A 17 2.25 9.30 -9.41
CA SER A 17 0.88 9.03 -9.88
C SER A 17 0.87 8.72 -11.37
N ILE A 18 -0.07 7.87 -11.81
CA ILE A 18 -0.24 7.54 -13.21
C ILE A 18 -1.53 8.18 -13.71
N MET A 19 -1.41 8.96 -14.79
CA MET A 19 -2.51 9.55 -15.53
C MET A 19 -2.65 8.85 -16.88
N THR A 20 -3.89 8.62 -17.30
CA THR A 20 -4.21 8.02 -18.60
C THR A 20 -5.08 9.01 -19.36
N ILE A 21 -4.62 9.42 -20.53
CA ILE A 21 -5.36 10.34 -21.39
C ILE A 21 -5.80 9.54 -22.61
N ALA A 22 -7.12 9.39 -22.76
CA ALA A 22 -7.71 8.71 -23.91
C ALA A 22 -8.19 9.74 -24.93
N GLY A 23 -8.19 9.37 -26.22
CA GLY A 23 -8.76 10.19 -27.28
C GLY A 23 -8.05 11.53 -27.45
N ILE A 24 -6.72 11.51 -27.53
CA ILE A 24 -5.96 12.73 -27.78
C ILE A 24 -6.19 13.19 -29.21
N GLU A 25 -6.61 14.45 -29.33
CA GLU A 25 -6.72 15.19 -30.59
C GLU A 25 -5.81 16.42 -30.50
N GLY A 26 -5.04 16.69 -31.54
CA GLY A 26 -4.10 17.82 -31.58
C GLY A 26 -2.74 17.53 -30.95
N ASP A 27 -2.08 18.56 -30.43
CA ASP A 27 -0.75 18.46 -29.84
C ASP A 27 -0.79 17.75 -28.47
N VAL A 28 -0.20 16.55 -28.44
CA VAL A 28 -0.07 15.71 -27.23
C VAL A 28 0.56 16.49 -26.08
N SER A 29 1.58 17.31 -26.33
CA SER A 29 2.28 18.05 -25.27
C SER A 29 1.37 19.08 -24.60
N ALA A 30 0.61 19.83 -25.40
CA ALA A 30 -0.35 20.82 -24.90
C ALA A 30 -1.50 20.14 -24.11
N VAL A 31 -2.02 19.01 -24.61
CA VAL A 31 -3.07 18.25 -23.92
C VAL A 31 -2.56 17.72 -22.58
N VAL A 32 -1.37 17.12 -22.54
CA VAL A 32 -0.77 16.61 -21.29
C VAL A 32 -0.59 17.74 -20.27
N ALA A 33 -0.09 18.90 -20.68
CA ALA A 33 0.08 20.04 -19.80
C ALA A 33 -1.25 20.51 -19.18
N ALA A 34 -2.29 20.63 -20.00
CA ALA A 34 -3.63 21.02 -19.53
C ALA A 34 -4.24 19.99 -18.57
N GLU A 35 -4.09 18.69 -18.86
CA GLU A 35 -4.59 17.63 -17.97
C GLU A 35 -3.83 17.58 -16.64
N ILE A 36 -2.52 17.82 -16.64
CA ILE A 36 -1.73 17.94 -15.41
C ILE A 36 -2.20 19.14 -14.57
N GLU A 37 -2.49 20.28 -15.19
CA GLU A 37 -3.01 21.45 -14.49
C GLU A 37 -4.38 21.16 -13.85
N LYS A 38 -5.29 20.52 -14.59
CA LYS A 38 -6.58 20.05 -14.05
C LYS A 38 -6.37 19.11 -12.86
N TRP A 39 -5.51 18.11 -12.99
CA TRP A 39 -5.19 17.18 -11.90
C TRP A 39 -4.66 17.93 -10.66
N GLN A 40 -3.74 18.88 -10.85
CA GLN A 40 -3.17 19.68 -9.76
C GLN A 40 -4.16 20.58 -9.03
N SER A 41 -5.28 20.94 -9.66
CA SER A 41 -6.34 21.73 -9.01
C SER A 41 -7.10 20.94 -7.94
N THR A 42 -7.16 19.61 -8.08
CA THR A 42 -7.88 18.69 -7.17
C THR A 42 -6.95 17.89 -6.27
N SER A 43 -5.69 17.69 -6.69
CA SER A 43 -4.73 16.88 -5.96
C SER A 43 -4.27 17.61 -4.68
N PRO A 44 -4.23 16.92 -3.52
CA PRO A 44 -3.66 17.48 -2.29
C PRO A 44 -2.14 17.68 -2.39
N VAL A 45 -1.48 17.04 -3.36
CA VAL A 45 -0.03 17.13 -3.59
C VAL A 45 0.23 17.65 -4.99
N LYS A 46 1.12 18.64 -5.10
CA LYS A 46 1.49 19.27 -6.38
C LYS A 46 2.41 18.38 -7.21
N ALA A 47 2.33 18.54 -8.53
CA ALA A 47 3.27 17.90 -9.45
C ALA A 47 4.58 18.69 -9.46
N ILE A 48 5.71 17.98 -9.47
CA ILE A 48 7.05 18.57 -9.64
C ILE A 48 7.65 18.22 -11.01
N GLY A 49 7.08 17.24 -11.69
CA GLY A 49 7.53 16.77 -12.99
C GLY A 49 6.60 15.71 -13.55
N HIS A 50 6.78 15.37 -14.83
CA HIS A 50 6.04 14.31 -15.49
C HIS A 50 6.83 13.76 -16.67
N TRP A 51 6.52 12.52 -17.06
CA TRP A 51 7.14 11.88 -18.22
C TRP A 51 6.21 10.85 -18.85
N PRO A 52 6.33 10.58 -20.17
CA PRO A 52 5.62 9.49 -20.81
C PRO A 52 6.15 8.15 -20.30
N ILE A 53 5.25 7.22 -20.01
CA ILE A 53 5.60 5.88 -19.53
C ILE A 53 4.87 4.83 -20.38
N PRO A 54 5.54 3.79 -20.91
CA PRO A 54 4.84 2.72 -21.61
C PRO A 54 4.04 1.87 -20.63
N ASP A 55 2.95 1.24 -21.09
CA ASP A 55 2.11 0.37 -20.26
C ASP A 55 2.91 -0.76 -19.58
N SER A 56 3.94 -1.29 -20.26
CA SER A 56 4.82 -2.34 -19.74
C SER A 56 5.72 -1.89 -18.59
N ALA A 57 5.97 -0.59 -18.43
CA ALA A 57 6.78 -0.04 -17.34
C ALA A 57 5.95 0.34 -16.11
N ILE A 58 4.62 0.28 -16.19
CA ILE A 58 3.74 0.50 -15.03
C ILE A 58 3.72 -0.80 -14.22
N PRO A 59 4.10 -0.78 -12.92
CA PRO A 59 4.09 -2.00 -12.11
C PRO A 59 2.70 -2.62 -12.05
N ALA A 60 2.61 -3.89 -12.47
CA ALA A 60 1.37 -4.67 -12.43
C ALA A 60 0.93 -4.95 -10.99
N ASP A 61 1.88 -5.24 -10.11
CA ASP A 61 1.62 -5.35 -8.68
C ASP A 61 1.51 -3.95 -8.05
N ARG A 62 0.29 -3.65 -7.56
CA ARG A 62 -0.05 -2.37 -6.92
C ARG A 62 -0.06 -2.44 -5.39
N SER A 63 0.44 -3.52 -4.81
CA SER A 63 0.50 -3.72 -3.35
C SER A 63 1.19 -2.57 -2.63
N PHE A 64 2.17 -1.91 -3.28
CA PHE A 64 2.88 -0.77 -2.70
C PHE A 64 2.80 0.48 -3.58
N ARG A 65 1.65 0.68 -4.25
CA ARG A 65 1.41 1.86 -5.08
C ARG A 65 1.70 3.18 -4.35
N ASP A 66 1.31 3.28 -3.08
CA ASP A 66 1.52 4.51 -2.29
C ASP A 66 2.98 4.68 -1.81
N ALA A 67 3.85 3.71 -2.11
CA ALA A 67 5.30 3.79 -1.94
C ALA A 67 6.05 3.91 -3.27
N TRP A 68 5.35 4.11 -4.40
CA TRP A 68 6.02 4.36 -5.67
C TRP A 68 6.82 5.65 -5.63
N ALA A 69 8.06 5.59 -6.11
CA ALA A 69 8.99 6.69 -6.19
C ALA A 69 9.54 6.80 -7.63
N GLN A 70 10.07 7.98 -7.96
CA GLN A 70 10.71 8.22 -9.25
C GLN A 70 12.22 8.01 -9.13
N GLU A 71 12.78 7.24 -10.07
CA GLU A 71 14.23 7.18 -10.32
C GLU A 71 14.47 7.41 -11.81
N GLY A 72 14.93 8.62 -12.18
CA GLY A 72 14.98 9.04 -13.58
C GLY A 72 13.59 9.03 -14.22
N ASN A 73 13.42 8.29 -15.32
CA ASN A 73 12.12 8.08 -15.98
C ASN A 73 11.51 6.70 -15.66
N ALA A 74 11.91 6.08 -14.54
CA ALA A 74 11.38 4.81 -14.08
C ALA A 74 10.62 4.95 -12.75
N ILE A 75 9.70 4.01 -12.52
CA ILE A 75 8.99 3.87 -11.24
C ILE A 75 9.70 2.80 -10.42
N THR A 76 10.10 3.17 -9.22
CA THR A 76 10.67 2.26 -8.22
C THR A 76 9.80 2.25 -6.96
N VAL A 77 10.18 1.45 -5.97
CA VAL A 77 9.47 1.37 -4.68
C VAL A 77 10.38 1.90 -3.58
N ASP A 78 9.94 2.96 -2.90
CA ASP A 78 10.54 3.40 -1.64
C ASP A 78 10.29 2.33 -0.58
N MET A 79 11.32 1.53 -0.28
CA MET A 79 11.22 0.44 0.69
C MET A 79 10.90 0.91 2.12
N THR A 80 11.23 2.16 2.47
CA THR A 80 10.89 2.72 3.79
C THR A 80 9.39 2.97 3.88
N ARG A 81 8.79 3.56 2.84
CA ARG A 81 7.32 3.70 2.75
C ARG A 81 6.63 2.36 2.65
N ALA A 82 7.16 1.43 1.84
CA ALA A 82 6.58 0.11 1.66
C ALA A 82 6.52 -0.66 2.99
N ARG A 83 7.59 -0.65 3.80
CA ARG A 83 7.61 -1.26 5.14
C ARG A 83 6.56 -0.64 6.06
N SER A 84 6.37 0.68 5.98
CA SER A 84 5.35 1.39 6.77
C SER A 84 3.94 0.98 6.37
N ILE A 85 3.66 0.85 5.07
CA ILE A 85 2.39 0.34 4.54
C ILE A 85 2.15 -1.10 5.00
N GLN A 86 3.15 -1.97 4.88
CA GLN A 86 3.04 -3.37 5.28
C GLN A 86 2.76 -3.52 6.78
N LEU A 87 3.46 -2.74 7.61
CA LEU A 87 3.20 -2.70 9.05
C LEU A 87 1.79 -2.22 9.37
N GLY A 88 1.28 -1.22 8.64
CA GLY A 88 -0.10 -0.77 8.73
C GLY A 88 -1.10 -1.89 8.45
N ARG A 89 -0.85 -2.70 7.40
CA ARG A 89 -1.69 -3.87 7.07
C ARG A 89 -1.65 -4.95 8.14
N ILE A 90 -0.47 -5.26 8.67
CA ILE A 90 -0.31 -6.22 9.78
C ILE A 90 -1.12 -5.76 10.99
N ARG A 91 -1.05 -4.47 11.35
CA ARG A 91 -1.83 -3.91 12.47
C ARG A 91 -3.34 -4.02 12.22
N ALA A 92 -3.81 -3.69 11.02
CA ALA A 92 -5.22 -3.80 10.66
C ALA A 92 -5.74 -5.24 10.74
N ALA A 93 -4.98 -6.21 10.19
CA ALA A 93 -5.32 -7.63 10.25
C ALA A 93 -5.31 -8.18 11.69
N ARG A 94 -4.31 -7.77 12.50
CA ARG A 94 -4.25 -8.08 13.93
C ARG A 94 -5.50 -7.57 14.66
N ASP A 95 -5.91 -6.32 14.42
CA ASP A 95 -7.06 -5.73 15.11
C ASP A 95 -8.36 -6.46 14.77
N ALA A 96 -8.50 -6.90 13.52
CA ALA A 96 -9.62 -7.74 13.10
C ALA A 96 -9.64 -9.09 13.83
N LYS A 97 -8.49 -9.78 13.96
CA LYS A 97 -8.40 -11.05 14.69
C LYS A 97 -8.63 -10.87 16.20
N LEU A 98 -8.10 -9.80 16.80
CA LEU A 98 -8.36 -9.49 18.21
C LEU A 98 -9.85 -9.32 18.49
N LYS A 99 -10.56 -8.57 17.63
CA LYS A 99 -12.01 -8.38 17.72
C LYS A 99 -12.78 -9.71 17.56
N ALA A 100 -12.33 -10.58 16.67
CA ALA A 100 -12.95 -11.89 16.46
C ALA A 100 -12.86 -12.80 17.71
N LEU A 101 -11.83 -12.62 18.55
CA LEU A 101 -11.64 -13.37 19.79
C LEU A 101 -12.43 -12.83 20.99
N ASP A 102 -13.10 -11.67 20.86
CA ASP A 102 -13.87 -11.08 21.97
C ASP A 102 -15.11 -11.90 22.31
N LEU A 103 -15.89 -12.32 21.32
CA LEU A 103 -17.10 -13.13 21.57
C LEU A 103 -16.77 -14.52 22.16
N PRO A 104 -15.80 -15.30 21.62
CA PRO A 104 -15.37 -16.54 22.24
C PRO A 104 -14.89 -16.36 23.69
N PHE A 105 -14.17 -15.27 23.97
CA PHE A 105 -13.70 -14.98 25.32
C PHE A 105 -14.86 -14.69 26.28
N LEU A 106 -15.82 -13.86 25.85
CA LEU A 106 -17.01 -13.56 26.67
C LEU A 106 -17.83 -14.81 26.96
N ARG A 107 -18.03 -15.70 25.98
CA ARG A 107 -18.71 -16.98 26.21
C ARG A 107 -17.98 -17.84 27.25
N ALA A 108 -16.66 -17.92 27.18
CA ALA A 108 -15.86 -18.66 28.15
C ALA A 108 -15.94 -18.05 29.56
N VAL A 109 -16.11 -16.73 29.67
CA VAL A 109 -16.40 -16.05 30.94
C VAL A 109 -17.79 -16.42 31.45
N GLU A 110 -18.81 -16.36 30.59
CA GLU A 110 -20.20 -16.70 30.94
C GLU A 110 -20.35 -18.15 31.42
N THR A 111 -19.61 -19.09 30.84
CA THR A 111 -19.64 -20.51 31.24
C THR A 111 -18.64 -20.86 32.35
N GLY A 112 -17.84 -19.91 32.83
CA GLY A 112 -16.80 -20.16 33.84
C GLY A 112 -15.65 -21.07 33.36
N ASP A 113 -15.44 -21.19 32.05
CA ASP A 113 -14.40 -22.02 31.45
C ASP A 113 -13.03 -21.32 31.51
N SER A 114 -12.34 -21.48 32.64
CA SER A 114 -11.04 -20.87 32.91
C SER A 114 -9.93 -21.35 31.97
N ALA A 115 -10.00 -22.60 31.51
CA ALA A 115 -9.03 -23.15 30.55
C ALA A 115 -9.16 -22.44 29.20
N ARG A 116 -10.38 -22.28 28.68
CA ARG A 116 -10.63 -21.58 27.43
C ARG A 116 -10.31 -20.08 27.52
N GLN A 117 -10.58 -19.45 28.66
CA GLN A 117 -10.17 -18.06 28.91
C GLN A 117 -8.64 -17.89 28.80
N ALA A 118 -7.86 -18.78 29.43
CA ALA A 118 -6.40 -18.74 29.39
C ALA A 118 -5.85 -18.94 27.97
N GLU A 119 -6.41 -19.88 27.21
CA GLU A 119 -6.03 -20.14 25.82
C GLU A 119 -6.24 -18.91 24.93
N ILE A 120 -7.45 -18.31 24.97
CA ILE A 120 -7.77 -17.12 24.17
C ILE A 120 -6.94 -15.92 24.61
N ALA A 121 -6.68 -15.76 25.92
CA ALA A 121 -5.81 -14.71 26.42
C ALA A 121 -4.39 -14.83 25.84
N GLY A 122 -3.84 -16.05 25.77
CA GLY A 122 -2.55 -16.32 25.14
C GLY A 122 -2.55 -16.02 23.63
N GLU A 123 -3.62 -16.36 22.92
CA GLU A 123 -3.78 -16.02 21.50
C GLU A 123 -3.84 -14.50 21.27
N LYS A 124 -4.65 -13.79 22.07
CA LYS A 124 -4.71 -12.32 22.04
C LYS A 124 -3.34 -11.70 22.32
N GLN A 125 -2.55 -12.28 23.22
CA GLN A 125 -1.20 -11.78 23.51
C GLN A 125 -0.27 -11.98 22.31
N ARG A 126 -0.23 -13.18 21.72
CA ARG A 126 0.54 -13.46 20.50
C ARG A 126 0.22 -12.47 19.39
N LEU A 127 -1.07 -12.18 19.16
CA LEU A 127 -1.50 -11.18 18.17
C LEU A 127 -0.96 -9.78 18.48
N ARG A 128 -0.99 -9.35 19.75
CA ARG A 128 -0.47 -8.02 20.15
C ARG A 128 1.03 -7.88 19.92
N ASP A 129 1.78 -8.97 20.06
CA ASP A 129 3.23 -8.98 19.93
C ASP A 129 3.70 -8.99 18.46
N LEU A 130 2.83 -9.37 17.51
CA LEU A 130 3.16 -9.48 16.08
C LEU A 130 3.86 -8.26 15.46
N PRO A 131 3.41 -7.01 15.64
CA PRO A 131 4.04 -5.86 14.99
C PRO A 131 5.47 -5.62 15.45
N ALA A 132 5.83 -6.04 16.67
CA ALA A 132 7.17 -5.93 17.21
C ALA A 132 8.04 -7.15 16.81
N ALA A 133 7.43 -8.33 16.73
CA ALA A 133 8.10 -9.55 16.31
C ALA A 133 8.41 -9.58 14.79
N THR A 134 7.65 -8.85 13.98
CA THR A 134 7.83 -8.85 12.52
C THR A 134 8.92 -7.86 12.11
N ASP A 135 10.13 -8.38 11.90
CA ASP A 135 11.27 -7.60 11.43
C ASP A 135 11.21 -7.34 9.90
N LEU A 136 10.47 -6.30 9.52
CA LEU A 136 10.33 -5.86 8.13
C LEU A 136 11.59 -5.21 7.56
N SER A 137 12.58 -4.88 8.40
CA SER A 137 13.82 -4.23 7.94
C SER A 137 14.66 -5.15 7.06
N LYS A 138 14.52 -6.48 7.25
CA LYS A 138 15.19 -7.53 6.47
C LYS A 138 14.75 -7.62 5.01
N ALA A 139 13.57 -7.08 4.67
CA ALA A 139 13.10 -7.10 3.29
C ALA A 139 13.80 -6.01 2.46
N ALA A 140 14.57 -6.44 1.46
CA ALA A 140 15.21 -5.55 0.48
C ALA A 140 14.33 -5.31 -0.76
N THR A 141 13.32 -6.14 -1.00
CA THR A 141 12.42 -6.04 -2.16
C THR A 141 10.95 -6.08 -1.75
N PRO A 142 10.02 -5.56 -2.58
CA PRO A 142 8.59 -5.68 -2.36
C PRO A 142 8.11 -7.12 -2.18
N GLU A 143 8.68 -8.06 -2.94
CA GLU A 143 8.35 -9.49 -2.88
C GLU A 143 8.76 -10.09 -1.54
N ALA A 144 10.00 -9.82 -1.10
CA ALA A 144 10.47 -10.24 0.21
C ALA A 144 9.64 -9.60 1.33
N LEU A 145 9.20 -8.35 1.17
CA LEU A 145 8.39 -7.66 2.16
C LEU A 145 6.99 -8.28 2.31
N LYS A 146 6.37 -8.70 1.21
CA LYS A 146 5.09 -9.44 1.25
C LYS A 146 5.25 -10.80 1.92
N ALA A 147 6.38 -11.48 1.70
CA ALA A 147 6.66 -12.79 2.29
C ALA A 147 6.81 -12.74 3.82
N LEU A 148 7.11 -11.58 4.42
CA LEU A 148 7.16 -11.38 5.87
C LEU A 148 5.77 -11.21 6.53
N TRP A 149 4.70 -11.70 5.88
CA TRP A 149 3.38 -11.71 6.49
C TRP A 149 3.30 -12.73 7.64
N PRO A 150 2.85 -12.35 8.85
CA PRO A 150 2.73 -13.29 9.96
C PRO A 150 1.75 -14.42 9.66
N THR A 151 2.15 -15.66 9.95
CA THR A 151 1.32 -16.85 9.75
C THR A 151 0.02 -16.81 10.55
N GLU A 152 0.06 -16.19 11.72
CA GLU A 152 -1.06 -15.97 12.62
C GLU A 152 -2.11 -15.02 12.04
N LEU A 153 -1.79 -14.29 10.96
CA LEU A 153 -2.70 -13.37 10.25
C LEU A 153 -3.18 -13.92 8.90
N THR A 154 -2.76 -15.12 8.54
CA THR A 154 -3.32 -15.85 7.38
C THR A 154 -4.65 -16.49 7.78
#